data_AF-L0F754-F1
#
_entry.id   AF-L0F754-F1
#
_cell.length_a   1.000
_cell.length_b   1.000
_cell.length_c   1.000
_cell.angle_alpha   90.00
_cell.angle_beta   90.00
_cell.angle_gamma   90.00
#
_symmetry.space_group_name_H-M   'P 1'
#
loop_
_entity.id
_entity.type
_entity.pdbx_description
1 polymer ?
#
loop_
_entity_poly.entity_id
_entity_poly.type
_entity_poly.pdbx_seq_one_letter_code
_entity_poly.pdbx_strand_id
1 'polypeptide(L)'
;MGEHISEEVYPIMQGQDLYLVKGKAISYNSKAFNRLKLDLREYERHFNEKRCENLDIVGTYRPCHYNRDNFGLYIYAEMFGMYLFSILRQTQMTLREAHTLALDSLLTHGSFHYLVERYCILIDDVGNENNGLYPTYKKKVYSQTWGTQDCLEETLANAFVFKAYPQWDEAKKNYIQSLYARQRDGYCQAHDLKSEHYQELFETLEGQIKAQGKGRGYDTEGNLKVSDKPTLYDFVHRNRPFRFIGLPVYLVNDCCNLEDFIHIVELLFPQI
;
A
#
# COMPACT_ATOMS: atom_id res chain seq x y z
N MET A 1 -3.30 -17.41 17.54
CA MET A 1 -2.61 -16.45 18.43
C MET A 1 -1.23 -16.26 17.83
N GLY A 2 -1.03 -15.17 17.09
CA GLY A 2 0.27 -14.85 16.50
C GLY A 2 1.15 -14.18 17.55
N GLU A 3 2.44 -14.50 17.55
CA GLU A 3 3.42 -13.84 18.40
C GLU A 3 3.36 -12.32 18.17
N HIS A 4 3.24 -11.57 19.26
CA HIS A 4 3.30 -10.12 19.24
C HIS A 4 4.78 -9.73 19.02
N ILE A 5 5.25 -9.77 17.77
CA ILE A 5 6.54 -9.19 17.43
C ILE A 5 6.37 -7.69 17.58
N SER A 6 6.94 -7.09 18.62
CA SER A 6 7.05 -5.63 18.69
C SER A 6 8.17 -5.23 17.74
N GLU A 7 7.81 -4.97 16.49
CA GLU A 7 8.73 -4.33 15.56
C GLU A 7 9.11 -2.94 16.13
N GLU A 8 10.37 -2.58 15.96
CA GLU A 8 10.85 -1.25 16.30
C GLU A 8 10.43 -0.28 15.19
N VAL A 9 9.59 0.70 15.55
CA VAL A 9 8.93 1.59 14.59
C VAL A 9 9.09 3.05 14.94
N TYR A 10 9.21 3.87 13.91
CA TYR A 10 9.54 5.29 13.98
C TYR A 10 8.42 6.09 13.30
N PRO A 11 7.60 6.86 14.04
CA PRO A 11 6.48 7.57 13.48
C PRO A 11 6.94 8.73 12.58
N ILE A 12 6.32 8.85 11.41
CA ILE A 12 6.53 9.95 10.49
C ILE A 12 5.50 11.04 10.76
N MET A 13 5.96 12.18 11.28
CA MET A 13 5.10 13.27 11.71
C MET A 13 4.31 13.89 10.56
N GLN A 14 4.94 14.03 9.39
CA GLN A 14 4.28 14.51 8.18
C GLN A 14 4.70 13.64 7.00
N GLY A 15 3.75 13.04 6.27
CA GLY A 15 4.09 12.19 5.12
C GLY A 15 4.92 12.90 4.04
N GLN A 16 4.86 14.24 3.97
CA GLN A 16 5.72 15.03 3.10
C GLN A 16 7.21 14.94 3.46
N ASP A 17 7.55 14.65 4.72
CA ASP A 17 8.93 14.53 5.20
C ASP A 17 9.66 13.38 4.50
N LEU A 18 8.94 12.35 4.07
CA LEU A 18 9.47 11.25 3.24
C LEU A 18 9.99 11.73 1.88
N TYR A 19 9.44 12.83 1.34
CA TYR A 19 9.79 13.38 0.03
C TYR A 19 10.83 14.51 0.10
N LEU A 20 11.11 15.05 1.29
CA LEU A 20 11.94 16.23 1.45
C LEU A 20 13.43 15.88 1.42
N VAL A 21 14.10 16.33 0.36
CA VAL A 21 15.57 16.32 0.26
C VAL A 21 16.13 17.57 0.94
N LYS A 22 16.17 17.60 2.27
CA LYS A 22 17.01 18.57 2.98
C LYS A 22 18.21 17.81 3.51
N GLY A 23 19.40 18.32 3.22
CA GLY A 23 20.67 17.61 3.44
C GLY A 23 21.58 17.68 2.22
N LYS A 24 22.78 17.11 2.34
CA LYS A 24 23.75 17.08 1.23
C LYS A 24 23.18 16.17 0.15
N ALA A 25 23.07 16.66 -1.09
CA ALA A 25 22.58 15.84 -2.20
C ALA A 25 23.39 14.53 -2.30
N ILE A 26 22.73 13.40 -2.06
CA ILE A 26 23.36 12.08 -2.18
C ILE A 26 23.37 11.74 -3.66
N SER A 27 24.57 11.72 -4.24
CA SER A 27 24.75 11.25 -5.61
C SER A 27 24.59 9.73 -5.67
N TYR A 28 23.97 9.25 -6.74
CA TYR A 28 23.91 7.82 -7.10
C TYR A 28 25.30 7.16 -7.11
N ASN A 29 26.37 7.94 -7.33
CA ASN A 29 27.75 7.48 -7.36
C ASN A 29 28.53 7.80 -6.06
N SER A 30 27.86 8.26 -5.00
CA SER A 30 28.51 8.52 -3.72
C SER A 30 29.01 7.22 -3.08
N LYS A 31 30.10 7.30 -2.31
CA LYS A 31 30.67 6.14 -1.60
C LYS A 31 29.66 5.49 -0.66
N ALA A 32 28.86 6.30 0.05
CA ALA A 32 27.85 5.82 0.98
C ALA A 32 26.71 5.08 0.25
N PHE A 33 26.16 5.67 -0.82
CA PHE A 33 25.09 5.03 -1.58
C PHE A 33 25.56 3.77 -2.32
N ASN A 34 26.80 3.75 -2.82
CA ASN A 34 27.38 2.53 -3.39
C ASN A 34 27.61 1.43 -2.35
N ARG A 35 27.90 1.79 -1.10
CA ARG A 35 27.97 0.81 0.01
C ARG A 35 26.58 0.23 0.28
N LEU A 36 25.57 1.09 0.40
CA LEU A 36 24.18 0.65 0.59
C LEU A 36 23.71 -0.32 -0.53
N LYS A 37 24.08 -0.08 -1.80
CA LYS A 37 23.79 -1.02 -2.91
C LYS A 37 24.40 -2.40 -2.69
N LEU A 38 25.61 -2.46 -2.13
CA LEU A 38 26.29 -3.73 -1.86
C LEU A 38 25.66 -4.45 -0.67
N ASP A 39 25.23 -3.70 0.33
CA ASP A 39 24.59 -4.24 1.53
C ASP A 39 23.21 -4.80 1.18
N LEU A 40 22.42 -4.05 0.38
CA LEU A 40 21.10 -4.48 -0.09
C LEU A 40 21.14 -5.31 -1.38
N ARG A 41 22.31 -5.87 -1.77
CA ARG A 41 22.48 -6.63 -3.03
C ARG A 41 21.50 -7.82 -3.17
N GLU A 42 20.93 -8.25 -2.06
CA GLU A 42 19.90 -9.29 -2.03
C GLU A 42 18.55 -8.84 -2.60
N TYR A 43 18.39 -7.57 -3.02
CA TYR A 43 17.18 -7.13 -3.73
C TYR A 43 16.85 -8.00 -4.95
N GLU A 44 17.87 -8.57 -5.61
CA GLU A 44 17.69 -9.55 -6.68
C GLU A 44 16.94 -10.81 -6.25
N ARG A 45 16.92 -11.14 -4.95
CA ARG A 45 16.15 -12.25 -4.38
C ARG A 45 14.70 -11.90 -4.10
N HIS A 46 14.37 -10.61 -4.01
CA HIS A 46 13.06 -10.08 -3.60
C HIS A 46 12.34 -9.24 -4.66
N PHE A 47 13.00 -8.84 -5.75
CA PHE A 47 12.37 -8.03 -6.80
C PHE A 47 12.84 -8.49 -8.17
N ASN A 48 12.56 -9.75 -8.51
CA ASN A 48 12.95 -10.40 -9.77
C ASN A 48 11.76 -11.07 -10.49
N GLU A 49 12.00 -11.48 -11.74
CA GLU A 49 11.00 -12.13 -12.62
C GLU A 49 10.49 -13.50 -12.15
N LYS A 50 11.17 -14.14 -11.20
CA LYS A 50 10.88 -15.51 -10.77
C LYS A 50 10.02 -15.56 -9.51
N ARG A 51 9.74 -14.46 -8.82
CA ARG A 51 8.96 -14.44 -7.56
C ARG A 51 7.77 -13.48 -7.63
N CYS A 52 6.72 -13.85 -6.91
CA CYS A 52 5.56 -12.99 -6.68
C CYS A 52 5.91 -12.03 -5.55
N GLU A 53 6.08 -10.75 -5.88
CA GLU A 53 6.54 -9.74 -4.92
C GLU A 53 5.50 -8.63 -4.89
N ASN A 54 4.92 -8.36 -3.72
CA ASN A 54 3.85 -7.39 -3.52
C ASN A 54 4.36 -6.11 -2.85
N LEU A 55 3.72 -4.98 -3.09
CA LEU A 55 3.99 -3.74 -2.36
C LEU A 55 3.80 -3.93 -0.85
N ASP A 56 2.95 -4.87 -0.42
CA ASP A 56 2.80 -5.30 0.97
C ASP A 56 4.13 -5.66 1.67
N ILE A 57 5.11 -6.24 0.95
CA ILE A 57 6.42 -6.59 1.53
C ILE A 57 7.28 -5.36 1.78
N VAL A 58 7.03 -4.29 1.03
CA VAL A 58 7.72 -3.00 1.15
C VAL A 58 7.06 -2.15 2.23
N GLY A 59 5.73 -2.22 2.31
CA GLY A 59 5.02 -1.63 3.42
C GLY A 59 3.60 -2.18 3.55
N THR A 60 3.21 -2.41 4.79
CA THR A 60 1.95 -3.05 5.14
C THR A 60 1.02 -2.05 5.81
N TYR A 61 -0.23 -1.99 5.33
CA TYR A 61 -1.28 -1.28 6.04
C TYR A 61 -1.82 -2.09 7.23
N ARG A 62 -1.72 -1.51 8.43
CA ARG A 62 -2.27 -2.03 9.69
C ARG A 62 -3.63 -1.40 9.98
N PRO A 63 -4.74 -2.17 9.86
CA PRO A 63 -6.07 -1.61 10.01
C PRO A 63 -6.38 -1.19 11.45
N CYS A 64 -7.16 -0.13 11.61
CA CYS A 64 -7.41 0.46 12.94
C CYS A 64 -8.22 -0.46 13.87
N HIS A 65 -9.10 -1.29 13.32
CA HIS A 65 -9.91 -2.21 14.14
C HIS A 65 -9.07 -3.26 14.88
N TYR A 66 -7.87 -3.60 14.38
CA TYR A 66 -7.00 -4.59 15.00
C TYR A 66 -5.85 -3.97 15.79
N ASN A 67 -5.47 -2.74 15.45
CA ASN A 67 -4.23 -2.14 15.93
C ASN A 67 -4.44 -0.90 16.81
N ARG A 68 -5.67 -0.38 16.95
CA ARG A 68 -6.01 0.81 17.76
C ARG A 68 -5.05 1.95 17.47
N ASP A 69 -4.25 2.37 18.45
CA ASP A 69 -3.29 3.48 18.34
C ASP A 69 -2.06 3.15 17.46
N ASN A 70 -1.84 1.87 17.14
CA ASN A 70 -0.77 1.37 16.26
C ASN A 70 -1.27 1.10 14.83
N PHE A 71 -2.34 1.77 14.40
CA PHE A 71 -2.82 1.66 13.03
C PHE A 71 -2.04 2.60 12.12
N GLY A 72 -1.91 2.22 10.86
CA GLY A 72 -1.22 3.06 9.88
C GLY A 72 -0.52 2.26 8.80
N LEU A 73 0.28 2.94 8.00
CA LEU A 73 1.12 2.33 6.98
C LEU A 73 2.54 2.18 7.50
N TYR A 74 3.03 0.94 7.53
CA TYR A 74 4.33 0.58 8.05
C TYR A 74 5.26 0.32 6.87
N ILE A 75 6.24 1.21 6.65
CA ILE A 75 7.22 1.12 5.57
C ILE A 75 8.48 0.44 6.12
N TYR A 76 8.81 -0.72 5.57
CA TYR A 76 9.96 -1.51 5.95
C TYR A 76 11.21 -0.94 5.26
N ALA A 77 12.16 -0.39 6.03
CA ALA A 77 13.24 0.44 5.51
C ALA A 77 14.20 -0.32 4.58
N GLU A 78 14.59 -1.54 4.95
CA GLU A 78 15.43 -2.42 4.14
C GLU A 78 14.71 -2.82 2.85
N MET A 79 13.46 -3.29 2.96
CA MET A 79 12.63 -3.67 1.81
C MET A 79 12.37 -2.48 0.87
N PHE A 80 12.17 -1.27 1.42
CA PHE A 80 12.05 -0.04 0.63
C PHE A 80 13.34 0.28 -0.12
N GLY A 81 14.50 0.15 0.54
CA GLY A 81 15.80 0.30 -0.12
C GLY A 81 16.00 -0.71 -1.26
N MET A 82 15.61 -1.97 -1.05
CA MET A 82 15.65 -3.00 -2.08
C MET A 82 14.71 -2.70 -3.25
N TYR A 83 13.49 -2.23 -2.98
CA TYR A 83 12.53 -1.83 -4.00
C TYR A 83 13.05 -0.65 -4.83
N LEU A 84 13.60 0.37 -4.17
CA LEU A 84 14.25 1.50 -4.81
C LEU A 84 15.39 1.07 -5.75
N PHE A 85 16.23 0.13 -5.32
CA PHE A 85 17.31 -0.41 -6.15
C PHE A 85 16.79 -1.20 -7.35
N SER A 86 15.69 -1.93 -7.19
CA SER A 86 15.02 -2.58 -8.32
C SER A 86 14.57 -1.58 -9.39
N ILE A 87 13.98 -0.44 -8.99
CA ILE A 87 13.63 0.65 -9.92
C ILE A 87 14.87 1.19 -10.62
N LEU A 88 15.91 1.53 -9.86
CA LEU A 88 17.13 2.13 -10.40
C LEU A 88 17.88 1.22 -11.37
N ARG A 89 17.75 -0.10 -11.23
CA ARG A 89 18.39 -1.04 -12.14
C ARG A 89 17.60 -1.27 -13.42
N GLN A 90 16.27 -1.32 -13.33
CA GLN A 90 15.40 -1.63 -14.47
C GLN A 90 15.03 -0.37 -15.28
N THR A 91 15.38 0.81 -14.79
CA THR A 91 15.05 2.10 -15.41
C THR A 91 16.29 2.99 -15.53
N GLN A 92 16.16 4.10 -16.24
CA GLN A 92 17.19 5.15 -16.33
C GLN A 92 16.84 6.36 -15.44
N MET A 93 16.02 6.14 -14.41
CA MET A 93 15.59 7.20 -13.50
C MET A 93 16.74 7.66 -12.61
N THR A 94 16.75 8.94 -12.27
CA THR A 94 17.60 9.46 -11.20
C THR A 94 17.17 8.87 -9.85
N LEU A 95 18.06 8.90 -8.86
CA LEU A 95 17.76 8.49 -7.48
C LEU A 95 16.47 9.14 -6.96
N ARG A 96 16.31 10.44 -7.21
CA ARG A 96 15.13 11.20 -6.75
C ARG A 96 13.85 10.73 -7.44
N GLU A 97 13.88 10.50 -8.74
CA GLU A 97 12.72 10.02 -9.49
C GLU A 97 12.31 8.63 -9.07
N ALA A 98 13.28 7.72 -8.87
CA ALA A 98 13.03 6.37 -8.41
C ALA A 98 12.48 6.35 -6.98
N HIS A 99 13.02 7.19 -6.08
CA HIS A 99 12.52 7.35 -4.72
C HIS A 99 11.08 7.88 -4.70
N THR A 100 10.81 8.89 -5.52
CA THR A 100 9.45 9.45 -5.67
C THR A 100 8.49 8.39 -6.19
N LEU A 101 8.88 7.63 -7.22
CA LEU A 101 8.07 6.52 -7.74
C LEU A 101 7.79 5.45 -6.67
N ALA A 102 8.81 5.06 -5.91
CA ALA A 102 8.69 4.05 -4.86
C ALA A 102 7.72 4.49 -3.75
N LEU A 103 7.85 5.74 -3.29
CA LEU A 103 6.92 6.30 -2.31
C LEU A 103 5.51 6.44 -2.87
N ASP A 104 5.37 7.04 -4.06
CA ASP A 104 4.06 7.28 -4.66
C ASP A 104 3.29 5.97 -4.88
N SER A 105 3.94 4.91 -5.38
CA SER A 105 3.31 3.61 -5.57
C SER A 105 2.93 2.95 -4.25
N LEU A 106 3.87 2.88 -3.29
CA LEU A 106 3.67 2.24 -1.99
C LEU A 106 2.60 2.93 -1.16
N LEU A 107 2.73 4.25 -1.01
CA LEU A 107 1.83 5.06 -0.21
C LEU A 107 0.41 5.03 -0.79
N THR A 108 0.26 5.07 -2.11
CA THR A 108 -1.06 5.01 -2.75
C THR A 108 -1.70 3.64 -2.62
N HIS A 109 -0.92 2.57 -2.80
CA HIS A 109 -1.39 1.20 -2.59
C HIS A 109 -1.85 1.01 -1.13
N GLY A 110 -1.01 1.33 -0.14
CA GLY A 110 -1.37 1.23 1.28
C GLY A 110 -2.57 2.09 1.67
N SER A 111 -2.69 3.29 1.09
CA SER A 111 -3.82 4.19 1.33
C SER A 111 -5.13 3.66 0.76
N PHE A 112 -5.10 2.83 -0.29
CA PHE A 112 -6.29 2.20 -0.81
C PHE A 112 -6.97 1.31 0.25
N HIS A 113 -6.21 0.46 0.94
CA HIS A 113 -6.72 -0.38 2.02
C HIS A 113 -7.29 0.45 3.18
N TYR A 114 -6.64 1.56 3.52
CA TYR A 114 -7.17 2.54 4.47
C TYR A 114 -8.53 3.08 4.01
N LEU A 115 -8.67 3.47 2.74
CA LEU A 115 -9.94 3.97 2.21
C LEU A 115 -11.03 2.89 2.22
N VAL A 116 -10.72 1.63 1.94
CA VAL A 116 -11.70 0.53 2.04
C VAL A 116 -12.16 0.36 3.49
N GLU A 117 -11.26 0.40 4.47
CA GLU A 117 -11.65 0.34 5.88
C GLU A 117 -12.49 1.56 6.30
N ARG A 118 -12.10 2.77 5.87
CA ARG A 118 -12.89 4.00 6.14
C ARG A 118 -14.27 3.95 5.51
N TYR A 119 -14.38 3.40 4.30
CA TYR A 119 -15.67 3.15 3.66
C TYR A 119 -16.52 2.20 4.50
N CYS A 120 -15.94 1.08 4.96
CA CYS A 120 -16.64 0.14 5.83
C CYS A 120 -17.13 0.81 7.12
N ILE A 121 -16.34 1.67 7.75
CA ILE A 121 -16.77 2.44 8.94
C ILE A 121 -17.92 3.40 8.61
N LEU A 122 -17.89 4.03 7.43
CA LEU A 122 -18.96 4.94 7.00
C LEU A 122 -20.28 4.19 6.76
N ILE A 123 -20.22 3.01 6.17
CA ILE A 123 -21.42 2.23 5.87
C ILE A 123 -21.89 1.38 7.06
N ASP A 124 -20.98 0.97 7.95
CA ASP A 124 -21.25 0.22 9.17
C ASP A 124 -21.38 1.14 10.39
N ASP A 125 -22.61 1.48 10.74
CA ASP A 125 -22.94 2.40 11.85
C ASP A 125 -22.66 1.79 13.25
N VAL A 126 -21.98 0.64 13.31
CA VAL A 126 -21.80 -0.17 14.51
C VAL A 126 -20.35 -0.09 14.97
N GLY A 127 -20.10 0.72 16.00
CA GLY A 127 -18.80 0.89 16.68
C GLY A 127 -18.29 -0.35 17.45
N ASN A 128 -18.51 -1.57 16.94
CA ASN A 128 -18.03 -2.80 17.56
C ASN A 128 -16.68 -3.21 16.95
N GLU A 129 -15.60 -2.92 17.69
CA GLU A 129 -14.19 -3.05 17.29
C GLU A 129 -13.83 -4.41 16.64
N ASN A 130 -14.51 -5.52 16.97
CA ASN A 130 -14.21 -6.85 16.44
C ASN A 130 -15.31 -7.49 15.58
N ASN A 131 -16.46 -6.83 15.45
CA ASN A 131 -17.59 -7.29 14.67
C ASN A 131 -18.03 -6.24 13.65
N GLY A 132 -17.12 -5.38 13.18
CA GLY A 132 -17.41 -4.46 12.06
C GLY A 132 -17.43 -5.17 10.71
N LEU A 133 -17.90 -4.47 9.67
CA LEU A 133 -17.87 -4.96 8.28
C LEU A 133 -16.44 -5.25 7.83
N TYR A 134 -15.50 -4.30 8.01
CA TYR A 134 -14.12 -4.50 7.55
C TYR A 134 -13.43 -5.68 8.25
N PRO A 135 -13.47 -5.83 9.59
CA PRO A 135 -12.88 -7.00 10.23
C PRO A 135 -13.47 -8.34 9.75
N THR A 136 -14.77 -8.36 9.48
CA THR A 136 -15.46 -9.57 9.01
C THR A 136 -15.05 -9.90 7.57
N TYR A 137 -15.05 -8.90 6.69
CA TYR A 137 -14.57 -9.00 5.31
C TYR A 137 -13.11 -9.42 5.26
N LYS A 138 -12.23 -8.77 6.03
CA LYS A 138 -10.81 -9.06 6.06
C LYS A 138 -10.57 -10.53 6.41
N LYS A 139 -11.24 -11.02 7.45
CA LYS A 139 -11.09 -12.41 7.93
C LYS A 139 -11.66 -13.45 6.95
N LYS A 140 -12.87 -13.22 6.42
CA LYS A 140 -13.63 -14.23 5.66
C LYS A 140 -13.35 -14.23 4.16
N VAL A 141 -12.91 -13.11 3.60
CA VAL A 141 -12.69 -12.95 2.16
C VAL A 141 -11.23 -12.60 1.91
N TYR A 142 -10.79 -11.39 2.24
CA TYR A 142 -9.45 -10.89 1.91
C TYR A 142 -8.33 -11.86 2.31
N SER A 143 -8.28 -12.29 3.58
CA SER A 143 -7.24 -13.19 4.08
C SER A 143 -7.34 -14.61 3.50
N GLN A 144 -8.48 -15.01 2.95
CA GLN A 144 -8.66 -16.32 2.30
C GLN A 144 -8.25 -16.29 0.82
N THR A 145 -8.28 -15.11 0.20
CA THR A 145 -7.93 -14.91 -1.21
C THR A 145 -6.59 -14.22 -1.39
N TRP A 146 -5.89 -13.85 -0.31
CA TRP A 146 -4.60 -13.16 -0.39
C TRP A 146 -3.59 -13.98 -1.21
N GLY A 147 -2.91 -13.31 -2.14
CA GLY A 147 -2.00 -13.89 -3.11
C GLY A 147 -2.65 -14.51 -4.33
N THR A 148 -3.98 -14.38 -4.52
CA THR A 148 -4.72 -14.93 -5.67
C THR A 148 -5.46 -13.85 -6.47
N GLN A 149 -5.93 -14.21 -7.67
CA GLN A 149 -6.75 -13.36 -8.54
C GLN A 149 -8.09 -12.97 -7.90
N ASP A 150 -8.55 -13.74 -6.92
CA ASP A 150 -9.83 -13.51 -6.25
C ASP A 150 -9.77 -12.39 -5.20
N CYS A 151 -8.55 -11.92 -4.84
CA CYS A 151 -8.39 -10.80 -3.94
C CYS A 151 -8.61 -9.47 -4.68
N LEU A 152 -9.87 -9.08 -4.80
CA LEU A 152 -10.25 -7.86 -5.52
C LEU A 152 -9.68 -6.59 -4.89
N GLU A 153 -9.55 -6.54 -3.56
CA GLU A 153 -8.98 -5.38 -2.86
C GLU A 153 -7.54 -5.10 -3.30
N GLU A 154 -6.70 -6.13 -3.41
CA GLU A 154 -5.30 -6.01 -3.85
C GLU A 154 -5.19 -5.66 -5.34
N THR A 155 -5.99 -6.32 -6.18
CA THR A 155 -6.07 -6.00 -7.62
C THR A 155 -6.45 -4.53 -7.82
N LEU A 156 -7.44 -4.05 -7.07
CA LEU A 156 -7.87 -2.65 -7.13
C LEU A 156 -6.86 -1.69 -6.50
N ALA A 157 -6.15 -2.06 -5.43
CA ALA A 157 -5.08 -1.27 -4.83
C ALA A 157 -3.95 -1.02 -5.84
N ASN A 158 -3.51 -2.05 -6.55
CA ASN A 158 -2.53 -1.95 -7.62
C ASN A 158 -3.04 -1.08 -8.78
N ALA A 159 -4.26 -1.30 -9.23
CA ALA A 159 -4.85 -0.51 -10.31
C ALA A 159 -5.06 0.97 -9.92
N PHE A 160 -5.35 1.25 -8.65
CA PHE A 160 -5.55 2.59 -8.12
C PHE A 160 -4.30 3.46 -8.21
N VAL A 161 -3.10 2.87 -8.15
CA VAL A 161 -1.83 3.60 -8.36
C VAL A 161 -1.84 4.36 -9.69
N PHE A 162 -2.24 3.72 -10.80
CA PHE A 162 -2.33 4.40 -12.10
C PHE A 162 -3.42 5.48 -12.15
N LYS A 163 -4.51 5.28 -11.39
CA LYS A 163 -5.62 6.26 -11.31
C LYS A 163 -5.25 7.48 -10.47
N ALA A 164 -4.32 7.35 -9.52
CA ALA A 164 -3.80 8.44 -8.71
C ALA A 164 -2.75 9.28 -9.45
N TYR A 165 -2.00 8.67 -10.37
CA TYR A 165 -0.92 9.32 -11.12
C TYR A 165 -1.08 9.22 -12.65
N PRO A 166 -2.15 9.80 -13.24
CA PRO A 166 -2.34 9.78 -14.70
C PRO A 166 -1.20 10.46 -15.47
N GLN A 167 -0.50 11.41 -14.84
CA GLN A 167 0.60 12.19 -15.39
C GLN A 167 1.95 11.45 -15.44
N TRP A 168 2.05 10.23 -14.88
CA TRP A 168 3.28 9.46 -15.00
C TRP A 168 3.63 9.19 -16.46
N ASP A 169 4.91 9.32 -16.78
CA ASP A 169 5.45 8.94 -18.08
C ASP A 169 5.42 7.43 -18.28
N GLU A 170 5.69 7.01 -19.52
CA GLU A 170 5.70 5.60 -19.90
C GLU A 170 6.76 4.80 -19.16
N ALA A 171 7.89 5.39 -18.78
CA ALA A 171 8.94 4.67 -18.05
C ALA A 171 8.46 4.25 -16.65
N LYS A 172 7.79 5.16 -15.92
CA LYS A 172 7.16 4.88 -14.62
C LYS A 172 6.05 3.84 -14.76
N LYS A 173 5.16 4.03 -15.74
CA LYS A 173 4.04 3.10 -15.98
C LYS A 173 4.53 1.70 -16.32
N ASN A 174 5.47 1.57 -17.26
CA ASN A 174 6.03 0.28 -17.68
C ASN A 174 6.70 -0.46 -16.53
N TYR A 175 7.45 0.24 -15.66
CA TYR A 175 8.06 -0.42 -14.51
C TYR A 175 7.01 -0.99 -13.55
N ILE A 176 5.99 -0.20 -13.19
CA ILE A 176 4.94 -0.63 -12.27
C ILE A 176 4.07 -1.74 -12.89
N GLN A 177 3.72 -1.64 -14.17
CA GLN A 177 3.02 -2.70 -14.89
C GLN A 177 3.84 -4.00 -14.93
N SER A 178 5.15 -3.89 -15.18
CA SER A 178 6.06 -5.04 -15.15
C SER A 178 6.15 -5.66 -13.74
N LEU A 179 6.15 -4.84 -12.69
CA LEU A 179 6.07 -5.32 -11.31
C LEU A 179 4.80 -6.15 -11.08
N TYR A 180 3.63 -5.64 -11.44
CA TYR A 180 2.36 -6.34 -11.24
C TYR A 180 2.21 -7.59 -12.11
N ALA A 181 2.71 -7.56 -13.35
CA ALA A 181 2.70 -8.74 -14.23
C ALA A 181 3.51 -9.93 -13.65
N ARG A 182 4.49 -9.67 -12.77
CA ARG A 182 5.29 -10.70 -12.11
C ARG A 182 4.65 -11.29 -10.85
N GLN A 183 3.52 -10.78 -10.40
CA GLN A 183 2.82 -11.26 -9.19
C GLN A 183 2.14 -12.64 -9.36
N ARG A 184 2.47 -13.39 -10.44
CA ARG A 184 1.96 -14.74 -10.76
C ARG A 184 0.43 -14.80 -10.68
N ASP A 185 -0.11 -15.77 -9.95
CA ASP A 185 -1.55 -15.97 -9.77
C ASP A 185 -2.20 -14.86 -8.94
N GLY A 186 -1.44 -14.00 -8.25
CA GLY A 186 -1.95 -12.90 -7.44
C GLY A 186 -1.93 -11.58 -8.19
N TYR A 187 -3.06 -10.89 -8.25
CA TYR A 187 -3.19 -9.45 -8.59
C TYR A 187 -2.64 -9.00 -9.97
N CYS A 188 -2.10 -9.92 -10.76
CA CYS A 188 -1.52 -9.63 -12.06
C CYS A 188 -2.53 -8.93 -12.97
N GLN A 189 -3.83 -9.22 -12.81
CA GLN A 189 -4.95 -8.58 -13.50
C GLN A 189 -4.90 -7.04 -13.46
N ALA A 190 -4.28 -6.44 -12.44
CA ALA A 190 -4.13 -4.99 -12.33
C ALA A 190 -3.32 -4.36 -13.48
N HIS A 191 -2.41 -5.11 -14.12
CA HIS A 191 -1.53 -4.59 -15.19
C HIS A 191 -2.29 -4.13 -16.44
N ASP A 192 -3.38 -4.82 -16.77
CA ASP A 192 -4.15 -4.68 -18.02
C ASP A 192 -5.61 -4.25 -17.77
N LEU A 193 -5.89 -3.75 -16.56
CA LEU A 193 -7.26 -3.47 -16.16
C LEU A 193 -7.83 -2.24 -16.89
N LYS A 194 -8.80 -2.48 -17.78
CA LYS A 194 -9.54 -1.45 -18.50
C LYS A 194 -10.47 -0.67 -17.57
N SER A 195 -10.82 0.57 -17.95
CA SER A 195 -11.68 1.43 -17.13
C SER A 195 -13.08 0.86 -16.86
N GLU A 196 -13.68 0.14 -17.81
CA GLU A 196 -14.99 -0.50 -17.65
C GLU A 196 -14.93 -1.61 -16.59
N HIS A 197 -13.99 -2.54 -16.74
CA HIS A 197 -13.75 -3.61 -15.76
C HIS A 197 -13.36 -3.07 -14.38
N TYR A 198 -12.65 -1.94 -14.33
CA TYR A 198 -12.25 -1.31 -13.07
C TYR A 198 -13.46 -0.93 -12.21
N GLN A 199 -14.51 -0.35 -12.79
CA GLN A 199 -15.72 -0.02 -12.04
C GLN A 199 -16.51 -1.28 -11.62
N GLU A 200 -16.61 -2.27 -12.50
CA GLU A 200 -17.26 -3.56 -12.19
C GLU A 200 -16.59 -4.30 -11.02
N LEU A 201 -15.26 -4.25 -10.94
CA LEU A 201 -14.52 -4.80 -9.81
C LEU A 201 -14.81 -4.07 -8.49
N PHE A 202 -15.00 -2.75 -8.53
CA PHE A 202 -15.43 -1.98 -7.36
C PHE A 202 -16.82 -2.40 -6.88
N GLU A 203 -17.78 -2.55 -7.80
CA GLU A 203 -19.14 -3.00 -7.49
C GLU A 203 -19.12 -4.41 -6.89
N THR A 204 -18.26 -5.29 -7.43
CA THR A 204 -18.08 -6.66 -6.92
C THR A 204 -17.47 -6.66 -5.51
N LEU A 205 -16.40 -5.88 -5.29
CA LEU A 205 -15.77 -5.73 -3.96
C LEU A 205 -16.76 -5.15 -2.94
N GLU A 206 -17.51 -4.11 -3.31
CA GLU A 206 -18.55 -3.52 -2.46
C GLU A 206 -19.63 -4.56 -2.11
N GLY A 207 -20.03 -5.41 -3.07
CA GLY A 207 -20.90 -6.55 -2.84
C GLY A 207 -20.32 -7.57 -1.86
N GLN A 208 -19.04 -7.93 -1.98
CA GLN A 208 -18.35 -8.83 -1.06
C GLN A 208 -18.33 -8.28 0.37
N ILE A 209 -18.08 -6.98 0.53
CA ILE A 209 -18.07 -6.28 1.83
C ILE A 209 -19.49 -6.27 2.43
N LYS A 210 -20.49 -5.80 1.69
CA LYS A 210 -21.88 -5.69 2.19
C LYS A 210 -22.49 -7.05 2.51
N ALA A 211 -22.13 -8.11 1.78
CA ALA A 211 -22.56 -9.47 2.09
C ALA A 211 -22.15 -9.92 3.50
N GLN A 212 -21.08 -9.35 4.07
CA GLN A 212 -20.65 -9.66 5.44
C GLN A 212 -21.57 -9.06 6.51
N GLY A 213 -22.43 -8.11 6.14
CA GLY A 213 -23.43 -7.49 7.02
C GLY A 213 -24.77 -8.24 7.09
N LYS A 214 -25.01 -9.23 6.22
CA LYS A 214 -26.27 -10.00 6.21
C LYS A 214 -26.46 -10.72 7.55
N GLY A 215 -27.60 -10.47 8.21
CA GLY A 215 -27.89 -10.92 9.58
C GLY A 215 -27.64 -9.90 10.71
N ARG A 216 -27.08 -8.71 10.42
CA ARG A 216 -26.92 -7.60 11.39
C ARG A 216 -27.99 -6.51 11.28
N GLY A 217 -29.12 -6.80 10.64
CA GLY A 217 -30.19 -5.83 10.37
C GLY A 217 -30.04 -5.07 9.04
N TYR A 218 -29.05 -5.41 8.21
CA TYR A 218 -28.94 -4.90 6.83
C TYR A 218 -29.96 -5.52 5.85
N ASP A 219 -30.70 -6.54 6.31
CA ASP A 219 -31.89 -7.03 5.63
C ASP A 219 -33.11 -6.34 6.27
N THR A 220 -33.48 -5.18 5.76
CA THR A 220 -34.89 -4.77 5.71
C THR A 220 -35.04 -3.66 4.69
N GLU A 221 -35.66 -4.04 3.57
CA GLU A 221 -36.58 -3.18 2.85
C GLU A 221 -37.48 -2.47 3.88
N GLY A 222 -37.12 -1.25 4.29
CA GLY A 222 -37.93 -0.50 5.26
C GLY A 222 -37.14 0.51 6.07
N ASN A 223 -37.12 1.76 5.61
CA ASN A 223 -37.06 2.97 6.43
C ASN A 223 -35.72 3.44 7.04
N LEU A 224 -34.62 3.36 6.29
CA LEU A 224 -33.61 4.43 6.30
C LEU A 224 -33.16 4.65 4.84
N LYS A 225 -33.13 5.90 4.38
CA LYS A 225 -32.82 6.29 2.99
C LYS A 225 -31.50 5.65 2.54
N VAL A 226 -31.58 4.57 1.77
CA VAL A 226 -30.45 3.94 1.06
C VAL A 226 -29.86 4.90 0.00
N SER A 227 -30.47 6.07 -0.24
CA SER A 227 -30.10 7.01 -1.31
C SER A 227 -28.87 7.90 -1.06
N ASP A 228 -28.37 8.01 0.18
CA ASP A 228 -27.41 9.09 0.51
C ASP A 228 -25.97 8.63 0.79
N LYS A 229 -25.70 7.32 0.91
CA LYS A 229 -24.31 6.83 1.09
C LYS A 229 -23.62 6.66 -0.27
N PRO A 230 -22.36 7.12 -0.44
CA PRO A 230 -21.64 6.97 -1.70
C PRO A 230 -21.34 5.49 -1.98
N THR A 231 -21.18 5.12 -3.26
CA THR A 231 -20.61 3.83 -3.66
C THR A 231 -19.15 3.73 -3.19
N LEU A 232 -18.58 2.52 -3.11
CA LEU A 232 -17.15 2.37 -2.78
C LEU A 232 -16.28 3.09 -3.83
N TYR A 233 -16.67 2.98 -5.11
CA TYR A 233 -16.01 3.68 -6.20
C TYR A 233 -15.99 5.20 -5.96
N ASP A 234 -17.16 5.81 -5.73
CA ASP A 234 -17.29 7.25 -5.49
C ASP A 234 -16.52 7.68 -4.24
N PHE A 235 -16.59 6.90 -3.17
CA PHE A 235 -15.88 7.19 -1.93
C PHE A 235 -14.37 7.24 -2.15
N VAL A 236 -13.79 6.22 -2.77
CA VAL A 236 -12.35 6.17 -3.05
C VAL A 236 -11.94 7.30 -4.00
N HIS A 237 -12.74 7.56 -5.04
CA HIS A 237 -12.37 8.51 -6.10
C HIS A 237 -12.52 9.98 -5.70
N ARG A 238 -13.41 10.29 -4.74
CA ARG A 238 -13.54 11.62 -4.11
C ARG A 238 -12.36 11.96 -3.20
N ASN A 239 -11.63 10.95 -2.72
CA ASN A 239 -10.44 11.13 -1.89
C ASN A 239 -9.13 11.19 -2.72
N ARG A 240 -9.20 11.51 -4.02
CA ARG A 240 -8.03 11.72 -4.91
C ARG A 240 -7.69 13.20 -5.12
N PRO A 241 -6.40 13.58 -5.27
CA PRO A 241 -5.24 12.76 -4.89
C PRO A 241 -5.31 12.49 -3.39
N PHE A 242 -4.90 11.29 -2.97
CA PHE A 242 -4.91 10.97 -1.54
C PHE A 242 -3.92 11.90 -0.85
N ARG A 243 -4.45 12.85 -0.09
CA ARG A 243 -3.68 13.63 0.87
C ARG A 243 -3.76 12.82 2.14
N PHE A 244 -2.62 12.42 2.71
CA PHE A 244 -2.38 11.59 3.91
C PHE A 244 -3.15 11.94 5.21
N ILE A 245 -4.25 12.70 5.11
CA ILE A 245 -5.03 13.21 6.21
C ILE A 245 -5.66 12.04 6.95
N GLY A 246 -5.07 11.72 8.12
CA GLY A 246 -5.58 10.71 9.04
C GLY A 246 -5.04 9.30 8.83
N LEU A 247 -4.06 9.09 7.93
CA LEU A 247 -3.30 7.83 7.85
C LEU A 247 -1.90 8.05 8.46
N PRO A 248 -1.64 7.55 9.69
CA PRO A 248 -0.30 7.53 10.25
C PRO A 248 0.64 6.70 9.37
N VAL A 249 1.89 7.13 9.25
CA VAL A 249 2.94 6.40 8.53
C VAL A 249 4.11 6.17 9.49
N TYR A 250 4.70 4.98 9.43
CA TYR A 250 5.81 4.57 10.27
C TYR A 250 6.93 4.01 9.40
N LEU A 251 8.18 4.27 9.78
CA LEU A 251 9.33 3.50 9.30
C LEU A 251 9.57 2.34 10.27
N VAL A 252 9.77 1.15 9.72
CA VAL A 252 10.07 -0.06 10.49
C VAL A 252 11.55 -0.38 10.34
N ASN A 253 12.20 -0.69 11.46
CA ASN A 253 13.52 -1.31 11.46
C ASN A 253 13.36 -2.81 11.19
N ASP A 254 13.42 -3.19 9.91
CA ASP A 254 13.51 -4.57 9.41
C ASP A 254 14.95 -5.04 9.20
N CYS A 255 15.95 -4.23 9.56
CA CYS A 255 17.34 -4.58 9.42
C CYS A 255 17.79 -5.59 10.50
N CYS A 256 18.89 -6.29 10.23
CA CYS A 256 19.49 -7.19 11.21
C CYS A 256 20.05 -6.47 12.45
N ASN A 257 20.34 -5.17 12.33
CA ASN A 257 20.82 -4.32 13.43
C ASN A 257 20.42 -2.85 13.21
N LEU A 258 20.48 -2.06 14.29
CA LEU A 258 20.08 -0.65 14.30
C LEU A 258 21.01 0.26 13.49
N GLU A 259 22.31 -0.06 13.38
CA GLU A 259 23.26 0.76 12.64
C GLU A 259 22.95 0.78 11.14
N ASP A 260 22.57 -0.38 10.57
CA ASP A 260 22.14 -0.51 9.18
C ASP A 260 20.85 0.27 8.94
N PHE A 261 19.88 0.19 9.86
CA PHE A 261 18.65 0.96 9.79
C PHE A 261 18.92 2.47 9.79
N ILE A 262 19.71 2.97 10.75
CA ILE A 262 20.09 4.38 10.81
C ILE A 262 20.76 4.80 9.50
N HIS A 263 21.66 3.96 8.97
CA HIS A 263 22.33 4.24 7.71
C HIS A 263 21.36 4.35 6.52
N ILE A 264 20.37 3.47 6.44
CA ILE A 264 19.32 3.52 5.42
C ILE A 264 18.49 4.79 5.57
N VAL A 265 18.04 5.10 6.78
CA VAL A 265 17.21 6.28 7.05
C VAL A 265 17.95 7.56 6.72
N GLU A 266 19.20 7.71 7.15
CA GLU A 266 20.01 8.89 6.82
C GLU A 266 20.22 9.08 5.31
N LEU A 267 20.29 7.97 4.54
CA LEU A 267 20.52 8.02 3.11
C LEU A 267 19.25 8.22 2.27
N LEU A 268 18.15 7.57 2.65
CA LEU A 268 16.91 7.56 1.87
C LEU A 268 15.90 8.58 2.40
N PHE A 269 15.91 8.84 3.70
CA PHE A 269 14.96 9.68 4.42
C PHE A 269 15.64 10.75 5.29
N PRO A 270 16.48 11.64 4.71
CA PRO A 270 17.41 12.50 5.46
C PRO A 270 16.76 13.59 6.35
N GLN A 271 15.44 13.61 6.50
CA GLN A 271 14.69 14.56 7.34
C GLN A 271 14.01 13.93 8.55
N ILE A 272 14.06 12.60 8.65
CA ILE A 272 13.49 11.81 9.74
C ILE A 272 14.62 11.49 10.72
#